data_AF-A0A526V0F9-F1
#
_entry.id   AF-A0A526V0F9-F1
#
_cell.length_a   1.000
_cell.length_b   1.000
_cell.length_c   1.000
_cell.angle_alpha   90.00
_cell.angle_beta   90.00
_cell.angle_gamma   90.00
#
_symmetry.space_group_name_H-M   'P 1'
#
loop_
_entity.id
_entity.type
_entity.pdbx_description
1 polymer ?
#
loop_
_entity_poly.entity_id
_entity_poly.type
_entity_poly.pdbx_seq_one_letter_code
_entity_poly.pdbx_strand_id
1 'polypeptide(L)'
;MNAFSRRGACPALSVPMQTGDGLLVRLNPVAGGPSSGGPSSGGLSPKLLIGLCESALRHGNGIMEVTARGSLQIRGLTTDSAARLAAEVDALDIAVRTGVPVETGPLAGIDPQEIADPRPLAERIRASIDEAGLAPRLGPKVSVVVDGCGQLTMDSVTADVRLAAVRVDAGVRWRVSVAGDGWNGRPLVTADEGSACDITVAALRMVAEKGREAHARDLTERQLVSLAGWLCSTSLREAPPSVLPDISPSRGEITLPPMVSPISGVGKEKPAPKLPISPPEGEMSGRTEGGASRKPSGLFPLAGDAIALGIALPYGSMPADKIIALAQSALSLNTTEIRLAPS
;
A
#
# COMPACT_ATOMS: atom_id res chain seq x y z
N MET A 1 -1.91 -22.79 30.13
CA MET A 1 -1.98 -21.41 29.63
C MET A 1 -1.26 -21.36 28.29
N ASN A 2 -1.98 -21.52 27.17
CA ASN A 2 -1.39 -21.39 25.84
C ASN A 2 -1.27 -19.90 25.51
N ALA A 3 -0.12 -19.32 25.81
CA ALA A 3 0.24 -18.02 25.25
C ALA A 3 0.36 -18.22 23.73
N PHE A 4 -0.65 -17.74 22.99
CA PHE A 4 -0.55 -17.61 21.53
C PHE A 4 0.65 -16.71 21.24
N SER A 5 1.79 -17.32 20.94
CA SER A 5 2.97 -16.62 20.46
C SER A 5 2.54 -15.79 19.26
N ARG A 6 2.70 -14.46 19.35
CA ARG A 6 2.30 -13.54 18.27
C ARG A 6 3.00 -14.02 17.00
N ARG A 7 2.22 -14.43 15.98
CA ARG A 7 2.73 -14.81 14.65
C ARG A 7 3.47 -13.60 14.05
N GLY A 8 4.78 -13.57 14.23
CA GLY A 8 5.64 -12.39 14.06
C GLY A 8 6.30 -12.26 12.69
N ALA A 9 5.89 -13.03 11.68
CA ALA A 9 6.47 -12.95 10.34
C ALA A 9 5.40 -13.15 9.25
N CYS A 10 5.57 -12.46 8.11
CA CYS A 10 4.82 -12.77 6.91
C CYS A 10 5.46 -13.99 6.23
N PRO A 11 4.70 -15.06 5.93
CA PRO A 11 5.25 -16.29 5.36
C PRO A 11 5.77 -16.04 3.94
N ALA A 12 7.05 -15.78 3.73
CA ALA A 12 7.61 -15.68 2.38
C ALA A 12 8.01 -17.07 1.88
N LEU A 13 8.33 -17.21 0.58
CA LEU A 13 8.94 -18.43 0.03
C LEU A 13 10.16 -18.87 0.83
N SER A 14 11.02 -17.92 1.17
CA SER A 14 12.27 -18.14 1.89
C SER A 14 12.07 -18.36 3.40
N VAL A 15 10.92 -17.98 3.95
CA VAL A 15 10.61 -18.08 5.39
C VAL A 15 9.16 -18.57 5.55
N PRO A 16 8.89 -19.85 5.29
CA PRO A 16 7.55 -20.42 5.44
C PRO A 16 7.09 -20.40 6.91
N MET A 17 5.78 -20.28 7.13
CA MET A 17 5.20 -20.23 8.48
C MET A 17 4.51 -21.56 8.82
N GLN A 18 4.74 -22.06 10.04
CA GLN A 18 4.05 -23.24 10.54
C GLN A 18 2.55 -23.00 10.74
N THR A 19 1.73 -23.91 10.23
CA THR A 19 0.28 -24.00 10.35
C THR A 19 -0.13 -25.43 10.76
N GLY A 20 -1.44 -25.64 11.02
CA GLY A 20 -1.95 -26.95 11.45
C GLY A 20 -1.83 -28.05 10.40
N ASP A 21 -1.66 -27.67 9.13
CA ASP A 21 -1.54 -28.52 7.96
C ASP A 21 -0.09 -28.63 7.44
N GLY A 22 0.90 -28.06 8.12
CA GLY A 22 2.30 -28.06 7.69
C GLY A 22 2.85 -26.64 7.64
N LEU A 23 3.41 -26.26 6.49
CA LEU A 23 3.96 -24.95 6.21
C LEU A 23 3.06 -24.19 5.23
N LEU A 24 3.04 -22.87 5.41
CA LEU A 24 2.37 -21.90 4.56
C LEU A 24 3.41 -20.99 3.92
N VAL A 25 3.28 -20.78 2.61
CA VAL A 25 4.06 -19.78 1.86
C VAL A 25 3.09 -18.77 1.26
N ARG A 26 3.49 -17.49 1.25
CA ARG A 26 2.81 -16.39 0.57
C ARG A 26 3.69 -15.87 -0.56
N LEU A 27 3.04 -15.64 -1.70
CA LEU A 27 3.62 -15.13 -2.92
C LEU A 27 2.88 -13.85 -3.30
N ASN A 28 3.61 -12.83 -3.71
CA ASN A 28 3.05 -11.73 -4.50
C ASN A 28 3.66 -11.84 -5.90
N PRO A 29 3.09 -12.71 -6.75
CA PRO A 29 3.66 -12.97 -8.07
C PRO A 29 3.37 -11.77 -8.98
N VAL A 30 4.42 -11.28 -9.63
CA VAL A 30 4.34 -10.37 -10.77
C VAL A 30 4.76 -11.12 -12.02
N ALA A 31 4.38 -10.57 -13.18
CA ALA A 31 4.63 -11.12 -14.52
C ALA A 31 5.91 -11.98 -14.63
N GLY A 32 5.79 -13.12 -15.31
CA GLY A 32 6.93 -13.97 -15.66
C GLY A 32 7.22 -13.97 -17.16
N GLY A 33 8.49 -13.97 -17.52
CA GLY A 33 8.97 -14.26 -18.87
C GLY A 33 9.21 -13.04 -19.80
N PRO A 34 10.39 -12.95 -20.46
CA PRO A 34 10.69 -11.94 -21.51
C PRO A 34 9.80 -12.05 -22.76
N SER A 35 8.92 -13.05 -22.84
CA SER A 35 7.94 -13.24 -23.93
C SER A 35 6.64 -12.45 -23.76
N SER A 36 6.45 -11.73 -22.65
CA SER A 36 5.27 -10.89 -22.40
C SER A 36 5.35 -9.47 -23.02
N GLY A 37 6.49 -9.09 -23.62
CA GLY A 37 6.58 -8.00 -24.61
C GLY A 37 6.10 -6.62 -24.16
N GLY A 38 6.00 -6.33 -22.86
CA GLY A 38 5.53 -5.04 -22.36
C GLY A 38 5.93 -4.78 -20.91
N PRO A 39 5.88 -3.50 -20.47
CA PRO A 39 6.17 -3.13 -19.08
C PRO A 39 5.24 -3.92 -18.14
N SER A 40 5.86 -4.60 -17.15
CA SER A 40 5.25 -5.30 -16.01
C SER A 40 3.72 -5.14 -15.90
N SER A 41 2.98 -5.92 -16.70
CA SER A 41 1.54 -6.02 -16.50
C SER A 41 1.35 -6.64 -15.11
N GLY A 42 0.52 -6.04 -14.26
CA GLY A 42 0.46 -6.34 -12.83
C GLY A 42 -0.09 -7.72 -12.45
N GLY A 43 -0.09 -8.69 -13.35
CA GLY A 43 -0.69 -10.02 -13.22
C GLY A 43 0.11 -11.15 -13.88
N LEU A 44 -0.49 -12.33 -13.82
CA LEU A 44 0.06 -13.59 -14.32
C LEU A 44 -0.64 -14.00 -15.61
N SER A 45 0.10 -14.57 -16.57
CA SER A 45 -0.56 -15.28 -17.67
C SER A 45 -1.31 -16.51 -17.12
N PRO A 46 -2.43 -16.92 -17.74
CA PRO A 46 -3.13 -18.14 -17.30
C PRO A 46 -2.23 -19.38 -17.29
N LYS A 47 -1.25 -19.47 -18.21
CA LYS A 47 -0.29 -20.58 -18.26
C LYS A 47 0.62 -20.63 -17.03
N LEU A 48 1.13 -19.47 -16.59
CA LEU A 48 1.94 -19.38 -15.38
C LEU A 48 1.12 -19.73 -14.13
N LEU A 49 -0.15 -19.28 -14.07
CA LEU A 49 -1.04 -19.66 -12.98
C LEU A 49 -1.28 -21.17 -12.93
N ILE A 50 -1.49 -21.82 -14.08
CA ILE A 50 -1.61 -23.29 -14.17
C ILE A 50 -0.35 -23.97 -13.62
N GLY A 51 0.84 -23.57 -14.08
CA GLY A 51 2.10 -24.14 -13.60
C GLY A 51 2.30 -23.97 -12.09
N LEU A 52 1.90 -22.81 -11.54
CA LEU A 52 1.94 -22.56 -10.11
C LEU A 52 0.96 -23.45 -9.32
N CYS A 53 -0.25 -23.66 -9.85
CA CYS A 53 -1.24 -24.56 -9.26
C CYS A 53 -0.79 -26.03 -9.32
N GLU A 54 -0.19 -26.47 -10.42
CA GLU A 54 0.38 -27.82 -10.55
C GLU A 54 1.53 -28.05 -9.56
N SER A 55 2.35 -27.03 -9.32
CA SER A 55 3.38 -27.05 -8.28
C SER A 55 2.76 -27.14 -6.88
N ALA A 56 1.70 -26.36 -6.61
CA ALA A 56 0.96 -26.41 -5.35
C ALA A 56 0.30 -27.77 -5.09
N LEU A 57 -0.18 -28.46 -6.13
CA LEU A 57 -0.71 -29.83 -6.04
C LEU A 57 0.38 -30.88 -5.74
N ARG A 58 1.58 -30.71 -6.30
CA ARG A 58 2.70 -31.64 -6.11
C ARG A 58 3.37 -31.50 -4.74
N HIS A 59 3.47 -30.28 -4.24
CA HIS A 59 4.28 -29.98 -3.05
C HIS A 59 3.45 -29.63 -1.81
N GLY A 60 2.25 -29.08 -1.98
CA GLY A 60 1.35 -28.68 -0.89
C GLY A 60 0.17 -29.63 -0.69
N ASN A 61 -0.88 -29.14 -0.05
CA ASN A 61 -2.15 -29.86 0.12
C ASN A 61 -3.20 -29.54 -0.97
N GLY A 62 -2.79 -28.83 -2.03
CA GLY A 62 -3.68 -28.43 -3.12
C GLY A 62 -4.66 -27.29 -2.80
N ILE A 63 -4.58 -26.66 -1.63
CA ILE A 63 -5.36 -25.47 -1.31
C ILE A 63 -4.56 -24.20 -1.61
N MET A 64 -5.20 -23.26 -2.31
CA MET A 64 -4.64 -21.95 -2.62
C MET A 64 -5.57 -20.85 -2.16
N GLU A 65 -5.00 -19.79 -1.59
CA GLU A 65 -5.77 -18.69 -1.00
C GLU A 65 -5.29 -17.33 -1.54
N VAL A 66 -6.22 -16.45 -1.89
CA VAL A 66 -5.97 -15.03 -2.18
C VAL A 66 -6.25 -14.24 -0.91
N THR A 67 -5.24 -13.51 -0.43
CA THR A 67 -5.36 -12.75 0.82
C THR A 67 -6.15 -11.46 0.61
N ALA A 68 -6.60 -10.87 1.72
CA ALA A 68 -7.23 -9.53 1.74
C ALA A 68 -6.34 -8.39 1.22
N ARG A 69 -5.08 -8.65 0.84
CA ARG A 69 -4.18 -7.69 0.18
C ARG A 69 -3.79 -8.11 -1.25
N GLY A 70 -4.46 -9.10 -1.84
CA GLY A 70 -4.23 -9.51 -3.22
C GLY A 70 -2.96 -10.34 -3.45
N SER A 71 -2.46 -11.04 -2.43
CA SER A 71 -1.34 -11.99 -2.58
C SER A 71 -1.84 -13.44 -2.58
N LEU A 72 -1.09 -14.36 -3.16
CA LEU A 72 -1.39 -15.79 -3.15
C LEU A 72 -0.77 -16.49 -1.95
N GLN A 73 -1.42 -17.52 -1.43
CA GLN A 73 -0.92 -18.41 -0.39
C GLN A 73 -1.06 -19.87 -0.81
N ILE A 74 -0.03 -20.66 -0.52
CA ILE A 74 0.02 -22.10 -0.76
C ILE A 74 0.26 -22.80 0.57
N ARG A 75 -0.58 -23.79 0.88
CA ARG A 75 -0.58 -24.48 2.17
C ARG A 75 -0.14 -25.94 2.07
N GLY A 76 0.03 -26.57 3.23
CA GLY A 76 0.27 -28.01 3.31
C GLY A 76 1.71 -28.42 3.02
N LEU A 77 2.65 -27.48 3.06
CA LEU A 77 4.02 -27.72 2.68
C LEU A 77 4.79 -28.38 3.84
N THR A 78 5.86 -29.07 3.50
CA THR A 78 6.95 -29.48 4.41
C THR A 78 8.17 -28.62 4.11
N THR A 79 9.18 -28.60 4.99
CA THR A 79 10.41 -27.81 4.73
C THR A 79 11.05 -28.17 3.38
N ASP A 80 11.07 -29.46 3.06
CA ASP A 80 11.67 -30.01 1.84
C ASP A 80 10.81 -29.72 0.59
N SER A 81 9.48 -29.85 0.68
CA SER A 81 8.59 -29.51 -0.44
C SER A 81 8.45 -27.99 -0.65
N ALA A 82 8.60 -27.17 0.38
CA ALA A 82 8.67 -25.71 0.23
C ALA A 82 9.92 -25.28 -0.58
N ALA A 83 11.07 -25.93 -0.36
CA ALA A 83 12.27 -25.68 -1.15
C ALA A 83 12.10 -26.11 -2.62
N ARG A 84 11.45 -27.25 -2.87
CA ARG A 84 11.13 -27.69 -4.24
C ARG A 84 10.12 -26.77 -4.93
N LEU A 85 9.08 -26.33 -4.23
CA LEU A 85 8.12 -25.33 -4.72
C LEU A 85 8.85 -24.06 -5.14
N ALA A 86 9.77 -23.55 -4.30
CA ALA A 86 10.55 -22.35 -4.64
C ALA A 86 11.37 -22.54 -5.93
N ALA A 87 12.08 -23.66 -6.06
CA ALA A 87 12.86 -23.96 -7.27
C ALA A 87 12.00 -24.06 -8.54
N GLU A 88 10.77 -24.57 -8.43
CA GLU A 88 9.84 -24.62 -9.56
C GLU A 88 9.24 -23.25 -9.91
N VAL A 89 8.92 -22.42 -8.91
CA VAL A 89 8.48 -21.04 -9.13
C VAL A 89 9.57 -20.24 -9.83
N ASP A 90 10.83 -20.42 -9.43
CA ASP A 90 11.99 -19.81 -10.09
C ASP A 90 12.16 -20.34 -11.53
N ALA A 91 11.98 -21.66 -11.75
CA ALA A 91 12.06 -22.25 -13.09
C ALA A 91 10.91 -21.83 -14.03
N LEU A 92 9.76 -21.47 -13.47
CA LEU A 92 8.64 -20.85 -14.20
C LEU A 92 8.91 -19.37 -14.53
N ASP A 93 10.04 -18.81 -14.09
CA ASP A 93 10.41 -17.40 -14.24
C ASP A 93 9.34 -16.46 -13.65
N ILE A 94 8.68 -16.89 -12.57
CA ILE A 94 7.70 -16.06 -11.87
C ILE A 94 8.44 -15.15 -10.91
N ALA A 95 8.49 -13.86 -11.24
CA ALA A 95 9.06 -12.88 -10.33
C ALA A 95 8.15 -12.73 -9.09
N VAL A 96 8.72 -13.00 -7.91
CA VAL A 96 8.00 -12.83 -6.63
C VAL A 96 8.50 -11.55 -5.96
N ARG A 97 7.59 -10.63 -5.66
CA ARG A 97 7.95 -9.39 -4.95
C ARG A 97 8.47 -9.71 -3.55
N THR A 98 9.62 -9.14 -3.21
CA THR A 98 10.23 -9.18 -1.89
C THR A 98 10.29 -7.78 -1.29
N GLY A 99 10.65 -7.66 0.00
CA GLY A 99 10.76 -6.37 0.67
C GLY A 99 9.43 -5.85 1.24
N VAL A 100 9.34 -4.53 1.42
CA VAL A 100 8.15 -3.86 1.96
C VAL A 100 7.02 -3.95 0.93
N PRO A 101 5.84 -4.48 1.27
CA PRO A 101 4.71 -4.52 0.34
C PRO A 101 4.30 -3.12 -0.09
N VAL A 102 4.39 -2.85 -1.40
CA VAL A 102 3.84 -1.66 -2.06
C VAL A 102 2.80 -2.16 -3.04
N GLU A 103 1.52 -2.04 -2.70
CA GLU A 103 0.41 -2.61 -3.48
C GLU A 103 -0.27 -1.56 -4.35
N THR A 104 -0.75 -1.99 -5.51
CA THR A 104 -1.54 -1.18 -6.45
C THR A 104 -2.91 -1.81 -6.68
N GLY A 105 -3.86 -1.04 -7.21
CA GLY A 105 -5.18 -1.55 -7.58
C GLY A 105 -5.11 -2.72 -8.57
N PRO A 106 -6.08 -3.66 -8.56
CA PRO A 106 -6.06 -4.81 -9.47
C PRO A 106 -6.10 -4.40 -10.95
N LEU A 107 -6.79 -3.32 -11.30
CA LEU A 107 -6.90 -2.85 -12.69
C LEU A 107 -5.86 -1.77 -13.05
N ALA A 108 -4.83 -1.59 -12.21
CA ALA A 108 -3.76 -0.61 -12.40
C ALA A 108 -3.26 -0.55 -13.86
N GLY A 109 -3.42 0.61 -14.48
CA GLY A 109 -2.93 0.94 -15.82
C GLY A 109 -3.72 0.37 -16.99
N ILE A 110 -4.82 -0.33 -16.74
CA ILE A 110 -5.75 -0.82 -17.78
C ILE A 110 -7.19 -0.33 -17.55
N ASP A 111 -7.45 0.32 -16.41
CA ASP A 111 -8.75 0.86 -16.06
C ASP A 111 -8.98 2.25 -16.69
N PRO A 112 -9.99 2.42 -17.54
CA PRO A 112 -10.30 3.72 -18.14
C PRO A 112 -10.81 4.76 -17.13
N GLN A 113 -11.22 4.36 -15.93
CA GLN A 113 -11.70 5.28 -14.89
C GLN A 113 -10.60 5.76 -13.95
N GLU A 114 -9.38 5.25 -14.06
CA GLU A 114 -8.25 5.71 -13.24
C GLU A 114 -7.99 7.21 -13.44
N ILE A 115 -7.68 7.89 -12.33
CA ILE A 115 -7.23 9.28 -12.36
C ILE A 115 -5.79 9.35 -12.88
N ALA A 116 -4.93 8.41 -12.46
CA ALA A 116 -3.58 8.21 -12.97
C ALA A 116 -3.14 6.75 -12.77
N ASP A 117 -2.24 6.28 -13.64
CA ASP A 117 -1.61 4.96 -13.51
C ASP A 117 -0.71 4.93 -12.26
N PRO A 118 -1.01 4.08 -11.25
CA PRO A 118 -0.23 4.03 -10.01
C PRO A 118 1.08 3.23 -10.14
N ARG A 119 1.29 2.47 -11.23
CA ARG A 119 2.43 1.54 -11.35
C ARG A 119 3.78 2.25 -11.32
N PRO A 120 4.01 3.36 -12.07
CA PRO A 120 5.31 4.03 -12.07
C PRO A 120 5.69 4.60 -10.70
N LEU A 121 4.73 5.20 -9.98
CA LEU A 121 4.96 5.72 -8.63
C LEU A 121 5.23 4.57 -7.64
N ALA A 122 4.49 3.47 -7.74
CA ALA A 122 4.72 2.31 -6.89
C ALA A 122 6.11 1.68 -7.12
N GLU A 123 6.56 1.60 -8.37
CA GLU A 123 7.92 1.14 -8.71
C GLU A 123 9.00 2.08 -8.17
N ARG A 124 8.80 3.40 -8.27
CA ARG A 124 9.71 4.38 -7.70
C ARG A 124 9.81 4.26 -6.18
N ILE A 125 8.69 4.11 -5.49
CA ILE A 125 8.67 3.92 -4.03
C ILE A 125 9.43 2.65 -3.64
N ARG A 126 9.23 1.53 -4.36
CA ARG A 126 9.99 0.28 -4.11
C ARG A 126 11.50 0.51 -4.25
N ALA A 127 11.92 1.11 -5.36
CA ALA A 127 13.33 1.42 -5.61
C ALA A 127 13.92 2.30 -4.50
N SER A 128 13.21 3.34 -4.06
CA SER A 128 13.66 4.23 -2.99
C SER A 128 13.68 3.57 -1.61
N ILE A 129 12.79 2.61 -1.35
CA ILE A 129 12.81 1.79 -0.12
C ILE A 129 14.06 0.91 -0.08
N ASP A 130 14.40 0.30 -1.22
CA ASP A 130 15.57 -0.57 -1.36
C ASP A 130 16.87 0.23 -1.25
N GLU A 131 16.97 1.36 -1.96
CA GLU A 131 18.12 2.29 -1.86
C GLU A 131 18.33 2.80 -0.43
N ALA A 132 17.24 3.06 0.30
CA ALA A 132 17.30 3.49 1.69
C ALA A 132 17.58 2.36 2.69
N GLY A 133 17.65 1.10 2.25
CA GLY A 133 17.89 -0.07 3.09
C GLY A 133 16.82 -0.26 4.18
N LEU A 134 15.55 0.06 3.88
CA LEU A 134 14.49 0.09 4.88
C LEU A 134 13.86 -1.28 5.18
N ALA A 135 13.86 -2.19 4.22
CA ALA A 135 13.25 -3.52 4.37
C ALA A 135 13.66 -4.27 5.66
N PRO A 136 14.96 -4.38 6.04
CA PRO A 136 15.34 -5.07 7.27
C PRO A 136 15.05 -4.28 8.56
N ARG A 137 14.75 -2.98 8.45
CA ARG A 137 14.52 -2.08 9.60
C ARG A 137 13.05 -1.95 9.95
N LEU A 138 12.16 -2.23 9.00
CA LEU A 138 10.72 -2.15 9.18
C LEU A 138 10.12 -3.46 9.71
N GLY A 139 8.98 -3.32 10.37
CA GLY A 139 8.18 -4.44 10.82
C GLY A 139 7.57 -5.22 9.66
N PRO A 140 7.32 -6.54 9.84
CA PRO A 140 6.83 -7.42 8.78
C PRO A 140 5.43 -7.05 8.26
N LYS A 141 4.70 -6.19 8.98
CA LYS A 141 3.34 -5.76 8.62
C LYS A 141 3.27 -4.35 8.04
N VAL A 142 4.41 -3.65 7.98
CA VAL A 142 4.47 -2.31 7.39
C VAL A 142 4.20 -2.40 5.89
N SER A 143 3.35 -1.53 5.36
CA SER A 143 2.93 -1.60 3.96
C SER A 143 2.51 -0.25 3.38
N VAL A 144 2.62 -0.13 2.06
CA VAL A 144 2.23 1.04 1.27
C VAL A 144 1.15 0.64 0.27
N VAL A 145 0.17 1.51 0.06
CA VAL A 145 -0.82 1.39 -1.03
C VAL A 145 -0.70 2.60 -1.95
N VAL A 146 -0.65 2.36 -3.26
CA VAL A 146 -0.70 3.39 -4.31
C VAL A 146 -1.93 3.13 -5.17
N ASP A 147 -2.93 4.00 -5.04
CA ASP A 147 -4.25 3.84 -5.66
C ASP A 147 -4.48 4.91 -6.74
N GLY A 148 -4.68 4.46 -7.98
CA GLY A 148 -5.04 5.32 -9.11
C GLY A 148 -6.50 5.80 -9.08
N CYS A 149 -7.29 5.29 -8.13
CA CYS A 149 -8.71 5.60 -7.93
C CYS A 149 -9.59 5.27 -9.15
N GLY A 150 -9.46 4.04 -9.65
CA GLY A 150 -10.31 3.48 -10.71
C GLY A 150 -11.60 2.83 -10.20
N GLN A 151 -12.15 1.91 -11.00
CA GLN A 151 -13.37 1.12 -10.73
C GLN A 151 -13.24 0.22 -9.50
N LEU A 152 -12.05 -0.35 -9.27
CA LEU A 152 -11.71 -1.20 -8.13
C LEU A 152 -10.74 -0.45 -7.21
N THR A 153 -11.30 0.29 -6.25
CA THR A 153 -10.51 1.07 -5.29
C THR A 153 -9.89 0.16 -4.22
N MET A 154 -8.80 0.63 -3.64
CA MET A 154 -8.10 -0.08 -2.56
C MET A 154 -8.61 0.33 -1.18
N ASP A 155 -9.78 0.95 -1.06
CA ASP A 155 -10.22 1.65 0.15
C ASP A 155 -10.42 0.76 1.37
N SER A 156 -10.67 -0.54 1.21
CA SER A 156 -10.76 -1.50 2.31
C SER A 156 -9.40 -1.96 2.84
N VAL A 157 -8.33 -1.73 2.08
CA VAL A 157 -6.99 -2.23 2.41
C VAL A 157 -6.31 -1.29 3.41
N THR A 158 -6.04 -1.77 4.62
CA THR A 158 -5.26 -0.99 5.59
C THR A 158 -3.79 -0.93 5.20
N ALA A 159 -3.18 0.25 5.31
CA ALA A 159 -1.77 0.50 5.05
C ALA A 159 -1.15 1.47 6.05
N ASP A 160 0.18 1.45 6.16
CA ASP A 160 0.93 2.42 6.96
C ASP A 160 1.01 3.75 6.23
N VAL A 161 1.21 3.71 4.91
CA VAL A 161 1.14 4.89 4.03
C VAL A 161 0.24 4.58 2.84
N ARG A 162 -0.64 5.52 2.48
CA ARG A 162 -1.52 5.43 1.32
C ARG A 162 -1.32 6.66 0.45
N LEU A 163 -1.21 6.44 -0.85
CA LEU A 163 -1.21 7.45 -1.89
C LEU A 163 -2.44 7.23 -2.75
N ALA A 164 -3.31 8.23 -2.86
CA ALA A 164 -4.50 8.17 -3.70
C ALA A 164 -4.45 9.29 -4.74
N ALA A 165 -4.61 8.96 -6.02
CA ALA A 165 -4.68 9.93 -7.09
C ALA A 165 -5.92 10.82 -6.91
N VAL A 166 -5.74 12.14 -7.06
CA VAL A 166 -6.81 13.14 -6.98
C VAL A 166 -6.69 14.12 -8.13
N ARG A 167 -7.84 14.48 -8.71
CA ARG A 167 -7.92 15.57 -9.69
C ARG A 167 -8.00 16.90 -8.96
N VAL A 168 -7.11 17.81 -9.30
CA VAL A 168 -7.14 19.22 -8.88
C VAL A 168 -7.14 20.11 -10.13
N ASP A 169 -7.43 21.39 -9.98
CA ASP A 169 -7.46 22.33 -11.12
C ASP A 169 -6.14 22.37 -11.90
N ALA A 170 -5.01 22.15 -11.21
CA ALA A 170 -3.65 22.13 -11.77
C ALA A 170 -3.22 20.76 -12.34
N GLY A 171 -4.12 19.78 -12.46
CA GLY A 171 -3.84 18.45 -12.99
C GLY A 171 -4.01 17.33 -11.95
N VAL A 172 -3.23 16.26 -12.09
CA VAL A 172 -3.28 15.13 -11.14
C VAL A 172 -2.27 15.34 -10.02
N ARG A 173 -2.73 15.15 -8.78
CA ARG A 173 -1.87 15.08 -7.60
C ARG A 173 -2.14 13.81 -6.81
N TRP A 174 -1.27 13.52 -5.84
CA TRP A 174 -1.37 12.37 -4.96
C TRP A 174 -1.65 12.85 -3.53
N ARG A 175 -2.79 12.42 -3.00
CA ARG A 175 -3.13 12.61 -1.58
C ARG A 175 -2.44 11.52 -0.78
N VAL A 176 -1.53 11.92 0.11
CA VAL A 176 -0.82 11.02 1.02
C VAL A 176 -1.53 11.01 2.37
N SER A 177 -1.82 9.83 2.88
CA SER A 177 -2.34 9.61 4.24
C SER A 177 -1.58 8.48 4.93
N VAL A 178 -1.65 8.46 6.26
CA VAL A 178 -1.01 7.43 7.08
C VAL A 178 -1.99 6.72 7.99
N ALA A 179 -1.64 5.49 8.37
CA ALA A 179 -2.26 4.76 9.46
C ALA A 179 -3.77 4.55 9.31
N GLY A 180 -4.18 3.79 8.31
CA GLY A 180 -5.61 3.47 8.13
C GLY A 180 -5.93 2.85 6.79
N ASP A 181 -7.21 2.87 6.47
CA ASP A 181 -7.80 2.48 5.20
C ASP A 181 -8.16 3.75 4.38
N GLY A 182 -8.93 3.60 3.30
CA GLY A 182 -9.36 4.74 2.46
C GLY A 182 -10.25 5.76 3.18
N TRP A 183 -10.81 5.40 4.34
CA TRP A 183 -11.83 6.19 5.05
C TRP A 183 -11.27 6.85 6.31
N ASN A 184 -10.41 6.15 7.04
CA ASN A 184 -9.94 6.55 8.36
C ASN A 184 -8.44 6.92 8.39
N GLY A 185 -7.76 6.85 7.24
CA GLY A 185 -6.37 7.27 7.13
C GLY A 185 -6.20 8.75 7.47
N ARG A 186 -5.20 9.06 8.30
CA ARG A 186 -4.88 10.44 8.71
C ARG A 186 -4.26 11.17 7.52
N PRO A 187 -4.91 12.19 6.95
CA PRO A 187 -4.36 12.91 5.80
C PRO A 187 -3.09 13.65 6.21
N LEU A 188 -2.09 13.64 5.33
CA LEU A 188 -0.83 14.37 5.52
C LEU A 188 -0.74 15.57 4.59
N VAL A 189 -0.82 15.31 3.27
CA VAL A 189 -0.56 16.33 2.25
C VAL A 189 -1.10 15.87 0.89
N THR A 190 -1.28 16.82 -0.02
CA THR A 190 -1.54 16.54 -1.44
C THR A 190 -0.41 17.15 -2.26
N ALA A 191 0.38 16.29 -2.92
CA ALA A 191 1.62 16.69 -3.58
C ALA A 191 1.71 16.11 -5.00
N ASP A 192 2.70 16.57 -5.78
CA ASP A 192 3.07 15.92 -7.03
C ASP A 192 3.68 14.52 -6.78
N GLU A 193 3.90 13.76 -7.85
CA GLU A 193 4.38 12.39 -7.80
C GLU A 193 5.74 12.23 -7.09
N GLY A 194 6.70 13.13 -7.36
CA GLY A 194 8.04 13.06 -6.77
C GLY A 194 7.99 13.33 -5.27
N SER A 195 7.36 14.44 -4.91
CA SER A 195 7.12 14.82 -3.52
C SER A 195 6.39 13.73 -2.72
N ALA A 196 5.38 13.10 -3.30
CA ALA A 196 4.61 12.05 -2.63
C ALA A 196 5.45 10.78 -2.39
N CYS A 197 6.35 10.44 -3.31
CA CYS A 197 7.34 9.39 -3.11
C CYS A 197 8.29 9.72 -1.95
N ASP A 198 8.85 10.93 -1.93
CA ASP A 198 9.80 11.36 -0.90
C ASP A 198 9.17 11.37 0.50
N ILE A 199 7.94 11.89 0.63
CA ILE A 199 7.17 11.85 1.88
C ILE A 199 6.96 10.42 2.36
N THR A 200 6.62 9.51 1.44
CA THR A 200 6.36 8.11 1.78
C THR A 200 7.61 7.45 2.35
N VAL A 201 8.75 7.64 1.68
CA VAL A 201 10.04 7.11 2.13
C VAL A 201 10.46 7.74 3.47
N ALA A 202 10.24 9.04 3.65
CA ALA A 202 10.49 9.73 4.92
C ALA A 202 9.62 9.18 6.05
N ALA A 203 8.32 8.94 5.81
CA ALA A 203 7.43 8.37 6.81
C ALA A 203 7.88 6.96 7.21
N LEU A 204 8.29 6.14 6.23
CA LEU A 204 8.84 4.81 6.49
C LEU A 204 10.17 4.87 7.25
N ARG A 205 11.05 5.85 6.99
CA ARG A 205 12.26 6.07 7.79
C ARG A 205 11.93 6.35 9.26
N MET A 206 10.95 7.22 9.51
CA MET A 206 10.52 7.54 10.88
C MET A 206 9.91 6.33 11.60
N VAL A 207 9.19 5.47 10.88
CA VAL A 207 8.70 4.19 11.44
C VAL A 207 9.88 3.27 11.76
N ALA A 208 10.84 3.13 10.84
CA ALA A 208 12.04 2.31 11.03
C ALA A 208 12.90 2.77 12.22
N GLU A 209 12.96 4.07 12.49
CA GLU A 209 13.66 4.64 13.66
C GLU A 209 12.99 4.29 15.00
N LYS A 210 11.67 4.10 15.01
CA LYS A 210 10.95 3.63 16.21
C LYS A 210 11.12 2.13 16.46
N GLY A 211 11.60 1.38 15.47
CA GLY A 211 11.93 -0.03 15.57
C GLY A 211 10.94 -0.97 14.86
N ARG A 212 11.24 -2.27 14.91
CA ARG A 212 10.58 -3.30 14.10
C ARG A 212 9.12 -3.59 14.48
N GLU A 213 8.69 -3.17 15.66
CA GLU A 213 7.29 -3.32 16.09
C GLU A 213 6.44 -2.07 15.79
N ALA A 214 7.07 -0.99 15.30
CA ALA A 214 6.40 0.26 15.03
C ALA A 214 5.64 0.24 13.70
N HIS A 215 4.59 1.05 13.68
CA HIS A 215 3.72 1.33 12.55
C HIS A 215 3.59 2.83 12.34
N ALA A 216 3.08 3.26 11.19
CA ALA A 216 2.81 4.68 10.94
C ALA A 216 1.79 5.27 11.92
N ARG A 217 0.94 4.44 12.54
CA ARG A 217 0.01 4.85 13.61
C ARG A 217 0.71 5.32 14.88
N ASP A 218 1.96 4.91 15.08
CA ASP A 218 2.78 5.25 16.24
C ASP A 218 3.55 6.57 16.04
N LEU A 219 3.39 7.21 14.87
CA LEU A 219 3.90 8.55 14.59
C LEU A 219 3.04 9.59 15.30
N THR A 220 3.70 10.46 16.06
CA THR A 220 3.04 11.56 16.78
C THR A 220 2.55 12.64 15.81
N GLU A 221 1.58 13.45 16.23
CA GLU A 221 1.09 14.57 15.42
C GLU A 221 2.23 15.54 15.03
N ARG A 222 3.15 15.84 15.94
CA ARG A 222 4.34 16.67 15.65
C ARG A 222 5.21 16.09 14.54
N GLN A 223 5.40 14.77 14.54
CA GLN A 223 6.13 14.06 13.50
C GLN A 223 5.44 14.15 12.14
N LEU A 224 4.11 14.01 12.12
CA LEU A 224 3.33 14.13 10.88
C LEU A 224 3.32 15.56 10.33
N VAL A 225 3.18 16.56 11.21
CA VAL A 225 3.29 17.98 10.83
C VAL A 225 4.69 18.29 10.29
N SER A 226 5.75 17.77 10.92
CA SER A 226 7.12 17.92 10.43
C SER A 226 7.31 17.29 9.05
N LEU A 227 6.72 16.12 8.81
CA LEU A 227 6.78 15.42 7.54
C LEU A 227 6.06 16.20 6.42
N ALA A 228 4.87 16.73 6.71
CA ALA A 228 4.12 17.57 5.78
C ALA A 228 4.84 18.91 5.50
N GLY A 229 5.48 19.49 6.51
CA GLY A 229 6.21 20.76 6.38
C GLY A 229 7.58 20.65 5.73
N TRP A 230 8.22 19.46 5.76
CA TRP A 230 9.55 19.23 5.18
C TRP A 230 9.60 19.59 3.69
N LEU A 231 8.55 19.29 2.94
CA LEU A 231 8.46 19.63 1.52
C LEU A 231 8.35 21.12 1.21
N CYS A 232 7.65 21.90 2.03
CA CYS A 232 7.61 23.36 1.85
C CYS A 232 9.01 23.99 1.89
N SER A 233 9.99 23.31 2.51
CA SER A 233 11.38 23.76 2.59
C SER A 233 12.31 23.16 1.51
N THR A 234 11.97 22.01 0.93
CA THR A 234 12.79 21.33 -0.09
C THR A 234 12.30 21.57 -1.52
N SER A 235 11.01 21.79 -1.75
CA SER A 235 10.48 22.21 -3.07
C SER A 235 10.89 23.64 -3.46
N LEU A 236 11.40 24.44 -2.50
CA LEU A 236 12.06 25.73 -2.76
C LEU A 236 13.58 25.58 -3.04
N ARG A 237 14.11 24.35 -3.09
CA ARG A 237 15.48 24.06 -3.54
C ARG A 237 15.48 23.57 -4.99
N GLU A 238 14.83 24.29 -5.90
CA GLU A 238 15.44 24.45 -7.21
C GLU A 238 16.77 25.20 -7.00
N ALA A 239 17.84 24.72 -7.63
CA ALA A 239 19.16 25.30 -7.49
C ALA A 239 19.08 26.83 -7.72
N PRO A 240 19.64 27.67 -6.82
CA PRO A 240 19.65 29.10 -7.07
C PRO A 240 20.39 29.33 -8.39
N PRO A 241 19.87 30.18 -9.31
CA PRO A 241 20.63 30.56 -10.48
C PRO A 241 21.94 31.17 -9.97
N SER A 242 23.03 30.46 -10.24
CA SER A 242 24.38 30.87 -9.90
C SER A 242 24.73 32.09 -10.76
N VAL A 243 24.32 33.27 -10.31
CA VAL A 243 24.84 34.56 -10.76
C VAL A 243 24.92 35.46 -9.53
N LEU A 244 26.10 35.46 -8.90
CA LEU A 244 26.51 36.51 -7.98
C LEU A 244 26.69 37.81 -8.77
N PRO A 245 26.20 38.96 -8.28
CA PRO A 245 26.96 40.19 -8.38
C PRO A 245 27.78 40.37 -7.09
N ASP A 246 29.09 40.49 -7.27
CA ASP A 246 30.03 40.95 -6.25
C ASP A 246 29.60 42.31 -5.71
N ILE A 247 29.14 42.35 -4.46
CA ILE A 247 29.16 43.55 -3.63
C ILE A 247 29.42 43.15 -2.18
N SER A 248 30.69 43.29 -1.79
CA SER A 248 31.11 43.29 -0.39
C SER A 248 30.62 44.58 0.29
N PRO A 249 29.94 44.53 1.45
CA PRO A 249 29.83 45.70 2.30
C PRO A 249 30.97 45.70 3.33
N SER A 250 31.81 46.71 3.20
CA SER A 250 32.76 47.14 4.22
C SER A 250 32.01 47.64 5.46
N ARG A 251 32.31 47.01 6.61
CA ARG A 251 32.57 47.66 7.91
C ARG A 251 31.63 48.82 8.33
N GLY A 252 30.73 48.56 9.30
CA GLY A 252 30.00 49.65 9.98
C GLY A 252 29.04 49.17 11.08
N GLU A 253 29.54 49.24 12.32
CA GLU A 253 28.84 49.60 13.57
C GLU A 253 27.69 48.72 14.12
N ILE A 254 27.98 48.17 15.30
CA ILE A 254 27.10 47.47 16.22
C ILE A 254 26.36 48.54 17.02
N THR A 255 25.02 48.54 17.03
CA THR A 255 24.26 49.28 18.05
C THR A 255 22.95 48.57 18.37
N LEU A 256 22.82 48.13 19.62
CA LEU A 256 21.59 47.63 20.25
C LEU A 256 20.72 48.82 20.71
N PRO A 257 19.38 48.67 20.67
CA PRO A 257 18.52 49.32 21.67
C PRO A 257 17.62 48.30 22.43
N PRO A 258 16.99 48.73 23.54
CA PRO A 258 16.93 47.93 24.76
C PRO A 258 15.59 47.24 25.06
N MET A 259 15.63 46.33 26.04
CA MET A 259 14.48 45.76 26.75
C MET A 259 13.64 46.85 27.43
N VAL A 260 12.32 46.78 27.28
CA VAL A 260 11.36 47.32 28.25
C VAL A 260 10.12 46.41 28.32
N SER A 261 9.93 45.74 29.46
CA SER A 261 8.63 45.47 30.09
C SER A 261 8.53 46.43 31.29
N PRO A 262 7.36 46.88 31.80
CA PRO A 262 6.54 46.02 32.68
C PRO A 262 5.00 46.31 32.78
N ILE A 263 4.23 45.22 32.94
CA ILE A 263 2.99 44.94 33.75
C ILE A 263 1.98 46.04 34.18
N SER A 264 0.67 45.71 34.02
CA SER A 264 -0.37 45.49 35.08
C SER A 264 -1.78 45.85 34.53
N GLY A 265 -2.90 45.16 34.75
CA GLY A 265 -3.20 43.98 35.55
C GLY A 265 -4.72 43.65 35.54
N VAL A 266 -5.03 42.48 36.12
CA VAL A 266 -6.22 42.11 36.93
C VAL A 266 -7.62 42.13 36.30
N GLY A 267 -8.34 40.99 36.39
CA GLY A 267 -9.78 40.98 36.11
C GLY A 267 -10.62 39.69 36.18
N LYS A 268 -10.43 38.82 37.20
CA LYS A 268 -11.44 37.94 37.86
C LYS A 268 -12.12 36.74 37.14
N GLU A 269 -12.36 35.73 37.99
CA GLU A 269 -12.98 34.41 37.81
C GLU A 269 -14.52 34.37 37.73
N LYS A 270 -14.98 33.25 37.11
CA LYS A 270 -16.23 32.42 37.16
C LYS A 270 -17.15 32.51 38.43
N PRO A 271 -18.36 31.87 38.52
CA PRO A 271 -18.94 30.74 37.72
C PRO A 271 -20.46 30.80 37.42
N ALA A 272 -21.01 29.78 36.73
CA ALA A 272 -22.41 29.38 36.82
C ALA A 272 -22.58 27.84 36.69
N PRO A 273 -23.40 27.17 37.53
CA PRO A 273 -23.64 25.72 37.48
C PRO A 273 -25.06 25.35 37.01
N LYS A 274 -25.26 24.14 36.46
CA LYS A 274 -26.36 23.20 36.81
C LYS A 274 -26.24 21.85 36.09
N LEU A 275 -26.66 20.82 36.81
CA LEU A 275 -26.46 19.37 36.66
C LEU A 275 -27.61 18.70 35.83
N PRO A 276 -27.95 17.38 35.97
CA PRO A 276 -27.64 16.31 35.01
C PRO A 276 -28.89 15.49 34.56
N ILE A 277 -29.03 15.06 33.31
CA ILE A 277 -30.07 14.05 32.99
C ILE A 277 -29.65 13.20 31.77
N SER A 278 -29.68 11.87 31.93
CA SER A 278 -29.56 10.85 30.87
C SER A 278 -30.97 10.41 30.36
N PRO A 279 -31.08 9.41 29.44
CA PRO A 279 -31.66 9.47 28.08
C PRO A 279 -33.17 9.13 28.01
N PRO A 280 -33.79 9.09 26.80
CA PRO A 280 -34.02 7.78 26.18
C PRO A 280 -33.93 7.74 24.64
N GLU A 281 -34.05 6.51 24.15
CA GLU A 281 -33.98 5.98 22.79
C GLU A 281 -34.89 6.64 21.74
N GLY A 282 -34.50 6.43 20.47
CA GLY A 282 -35.41 6.30 19.35
C GLY A 282 -35.46 7.49 18.41
N GLU A 283 -34.70 7.43 17.31
CA GLU A 283 -35.30 7.50 15.97
C GLU A 283 -34.25 7.20 14.89
N MET A 284 -34.63 6.27 14.02
CA MET A 284 -33.92 5.87 12.82
C MET A 284 -33.85 7.06 11.86
N SER A 285 -32.65 7.56 11.58
CA SER A 285 -32.43 8.51 10.50
C SER A 285 -31.59 7.85 9.40
N GLY A 286 -32.26 7.67 8.26
CA GLY A 286 -31.73 7.64 6.90
C GLY A 286 -30.31 7.10 6.70
N ARG A 287 -30.24 5.93 6.07
CA ARG A 287 -29.15 5.57 5.16
C ARG A 287 -28.71 6.79 4.35
N THR A 288 -27.53 7.31 4.64
CA THR A 288 -26.76 8.06 3.65
C THR A 288 -25.97 7.02 2.86
N GLU A 289 -26.45 6.73 1.66
CA GLU A 289 -25.71 6.01 0.64
C GLU A 289 -24.45 6.80 0.31
N GLY A 290 -23.27 6.20 0.47
CA GLY A 290 -22.02 6.93 0.25
C GLY A 290 -20.78 6.12 0.60
N GLY A 291 -20.62 4.95 -0.01
CA GLY A 291 -19.41 4.15 0.12
C GLY A 291 -19.59 2.73 -0.42
N ALA A 292 -20.00 2.61 -1.68
CA ALA A 292 -20.00 1.32 -2.34
C ALA A 292 -18.54 0.93 -2.63
N SER A 293 -17.89 0.27 -1.66
CA SER A 293 -16.74 -0.60 -1.99
C SER A 293 -17.26 -1.62 -2.99
N ARG A 294 -16.95 -1.42 -4.28
CA ARG A 294 -17.33 -2.37 -5.33
C ARG A 294 -16.53 -3.63 -5.09
N LYS A 295 -17.21 -4.71 -4.73
CA LYS A 295 -16.59 -6.03 -4.64
C LYS A 295 -15.92 -6.35 -5.98
N PRO A 296 -14.75 -7.02 -5.99
CA PRO A 296 -14.02 -7.39 -7.21
C PRO A 296 -14.70 -8.56 -7.94
N SER A 297 -16.03 -8.48 -8.12
CA SER A 297 -16.86 -9.51 -8.72
C SER A 297 -17.79 -8.87 -9.74
N GLY A 298 -17.85 -9.43 -10.94
CA GLY A 298 -18.66 -8.91 -12.05
C GLY A 298 -17.83 -8.50 -13.26
N LEU A 299 -18.47 -7.86 -14.23
CA LEU A 299 -17.83 -7.37 -15.45
C LEU A 299 -17.38 -5.93 -15.27
N PHE A 300 -16.13 -5.67 -15.63
CA PHE A 300 -15.50 -4.34 -15.58
C PHE A 300 -15.04 -3.99 -17.00
N PRO A 301 -15.70 -3.02 -17.67
CA PRO A 301 -15.25 -2.54 -18.97
C PRO A 301 -13.85 -1.93 -18.86
N LEU A 302 -12.96 -2.30 -19.78
CA LEU A 302 -11.61 -1.75 -19.91
C LEU A 302 -11.51 -0.86 -21.16
N ALA A 303 -10.35 -0.26 -21.39
CA ALA A 303 -10.08 0.43 -22.65
C ALA A 303 -10.06 -0.55 -23.83
N GLY A 304 -10.62 -0.12 -24.97
CA GLY A 304 -10.57 -0.85 -26.26
C GLY A 304 -11.26 -2.21 -26.22
N ASP A 305 -12.60 -2.24 -26.18
CA ASP A 305 -13.50 -3.42 -26.19
C ASP A 305 -13.17 -4.59 -25.23
N ALA A 306 -12.11 -4.46 -24.44
CA ALA A 306 -11.67 -5.45 -23.48
C ALA A 306 -12.52 -5.37 -22.20
N ILE A 307 -12.64 -6.51 -21.52
CA ILE A 307 -13.41 -6.65 -20.29
C ILE A 307 -12.57 -7.42 -19.28
N ALA A 308 -12.52 -6.93 -18.04
CA ALA A 308 -12.07 -7.71 -16.90
C ALA A 308 -13.27 -8.41 -16.24
N LEU A 309 -13.17 -9.71 -16.04
CA LEU A 309 -14.14 -10.50 -15.28
C LEU A 309 -13.60 -10.73 -13.86
N GLY A 310 -14.21 -10.06 -12.88
CA GLY A 310 -13.94 -10.29 -11.46
C GLY A 310 -14.65 -11.55 -10.97
N ILE A 311 -13.88 -12.48 -10.38
CA ILE A 311 -14.38 -13.74 -9.84
C ILE A 311 -14.07 -13.77 -8.34
N ALA A 312 -15.11 -13.85 -7.52
CA ALA A 312 -14.96 -13.99 -6.08
C ALA A 312 -14.70 -15.46 -5.73
N LEU A 313 -13.64 -15.71 -4.97
CA LEU A 313 -13.39 -17.02 -4.36
C LEU A 313 -14.11 -17.09 -3.00
N PRO A 314 -14.84 -18.17 -2.68
CA PRO A 314 -15.41 -18.37 -1.35
C PRO A 314 -14.32 -18.27 -0.27
N TYR A 315 -14.42 -17.28 0.61
CA TYR A 315 -13.42 -16.99 1.66
C TYR A 315 -12.00 -16.76 1.13
N GLY A 316 -11.85 -16.36 -0.13
CA GLY A 316 -10.53 -16.22 -0.77
C GLY A 316 -9.85 -17.55 -1.09
N SER A 317 -10.49 -18.71 -0.86
CA SER A 317 -9.86 -20.03 -0.96
C SER A 317 -10.46 -20.84 -2.12
N MET A 318 -9.60 -21.58 -2.83
CA MET A 318 -10.03 -22.50 -3.88
C MET A 318 -9.02 -23.65 -4.05
N PRO A 319 -9.49 -24.89 -4.28
CA PRO A 319 -8.62 -25.99 -4.68
C PRO A 319 -7.85 -25.69 -5.98
N ALA A 320 -6.58 -26.05 -6.04
CA ALA A 320 -5.68 -25.75 -7.15
C ALA A 320 -6.15 -26.37 -8.48
N ASP A 321 -6.77 -27.55 -8.46
CA ASP A 321 -7.38 -28.18 -9.64
C ASP A 321 -8.54 -27.34 -10.23
N LYS A 322 -9.33 -26.68 -9.37
CA LYS A 322 -10.39 -25.76 -9.79
C LYS A 322 -9.82 -24.46 -10.37
N ILE A 323 -8.73 -23.95 -9.80
CA ILE A 323 -8.02 -22.79 -10.37
C ILE A 323 -7.43 -23.15 -11.74
N ILE A 324 -6.88 -24.35 -11.91
CA ILE A 324 -6.40 -24.85 -13.22
C ILE A 324 -7.55 -24.88 -14.23
N ALA A 325 -8.70 -25.48 -13.89
CA ALA A 325 -9.85 -25.53 -14.79
C ALA A 325 -10.36 -24.13 -15.16
N LEU A 326 -10.35 -23.20 -14.21
CA LEU A 326 -10.69 -21.79 -14.45
C LEU A 326 -9.69 -21.13 -15.42
N ALA A 327 -8.39 -21.31 -15.19
CA ALA A 327 -7.35 -20.73 -16.04
C ALA A 327 -7.35 -21.33 -17.46
N GLN A 328 -7.65 -22.62 -17.61
CA GLN A 328 -7.86 -23.28 -18.91
C GLN A 328 -9.06 -22.68 -19.66
N SER A 329 -10.15 -22.41 -18.94
CA SER A 329 -11.32 -21.73 -19.52
C SER A 329 -11.00 -20.27 -19.88
N ALA A 330 -10.18 -19.59 -19.09
CA ALA A 330 -9.71 -18.24 -19.42
C ALA A 330 -8.87 -18.22 -20.71
N LEU A 331 -8.02 -19.24 -20.92
CA LEU A 331 -7.25 -19.39 -22.16
C LEU A 331 -8.14 -19.57 -23.39
N SER A 332 -9.21 -20.37 -23.30
CA SER A 332 -10.14 -20.54 -24.44
C SER A 332 -10.92 -19.28 -24.78
N LEU A 333 -11.03 -18.35 -23.82
CA LEU A 333 -11.61 -17.01 -23.99
C LEU A 333 -10.58 -15.94 -24.38
N ASN A 334 -9.35 -16.32 -24.75
CA ASN A 334 -8.26 -15.41 -25.10
C ASN A 334 -7.88 -14.43 -23.96
N THR A 335 -8.07 -14.83 -22.70
CA THR A 335 -7.62 -14.03 -21.55
C THR A 335 -6.10 -13.92 -21.57
N THR A 336 -5.60 -12.68 -21.59
CA THR A 336 -4.16 -12.39 -21.63
C THR A 336 -3.52 -12.44 -20.25
N GLU A 337 -4.26 -12.08 -19.21
CA GLU A 337 -3.75 -11.87 -17.87
C GLU A 337 -4.79 -12.17 -16.78
N ILE A 338 -4.34 -12.70 -15.65
CA ILE A 338 -5.10 -12.91 -14.42
C ILE A 338 -4.43 -12.10 -13.31
N ARG A 339 -5.21 -11.26 -12.64
CA ARG A 339 -4.74 -10.40 -11.55
C ARG A 339 -5.41 -10.80 -10.25
N LEU A 340 -4.62 -10.88 -9.18
CA LEU A 340 -5.12 -11.16 -7.84
C LEU A 340 -5.69 -9.88 -7.24
N ALA A 341 -6.92 -9.93 -6.76
CA ALA A 341 -7.59 -8.78 -6.17
C ALA A 341 -7.72 -8.91 -4.64
N PRO A 342 -7.52 -7.83 -3.87
CA PRO A 342 -7.96 -7.73 -2.49
C PRO A 342 -9.46 -7.98 -2.37
N SER A 343 -9.88 -8.61 -1.27
CA SER A 343 -11.29 -8.88 -0.94
C SER A 343 -11.78 -8.04 0.23
#